data_AF-B8B8Y4-F1
#
_entry.id   AF-B8B8Y4-F1
#
_cell.length_a   1.000
_cell.length_b   1.000
_cell.length_c   1.000
_cell.angle_alpha   90.00
_cell.angle_beta   90.00
_cell.angle_gamma   90.00
#
_symmetry.space_group_name_H-M   'P 1'
#
loop_
_entity.id
_entity.type
_entity.pdbx_description
1 polymer ?
#
loop_
_entity_poly.entity_id
_entity_poly.type
_entity_poly.pdbx_seq_one_letter_code
_entity_poly.pdbx_strand_id
1 'polypeptide(L)'
;MAGFATSRPASLALAALLAFLNLFAFLLAVGAERRRSTGNVVPDEYDLRSYCLYDTDASTVYGVAAFFVLLLAQALVTAATRCLCLGPALSSRGCAVASFVLSWYARAR
;
A
#
# COMPACT_ATOMS: atom_id res chain seq x y z
N MET A 1 5.37 -10.15 33.83
CA MET A 1 3.96 -10.42 34.18
C MET A 1 3.21 -9.10 34.18
N ALA A 2 2.63 -8.71 33.04
CA ALA A 2 1.65 -7.63 32.98
C ALA A 2 0.49 -8.17 32.15
N GLY A 3 -0.62 -8.43 32.84
CA GLY A 3 -1.75 -9.18 32.31
C GLY A 3 -2.41 -8.48 31.14
N PHE A 4 -2.52 -9.20 30.03
CA PHE A 4 -3.53 -8.92 29.00
C PHE A 4 -4.89 -9.48 29.47
N ALA A 5 -5.34 -8.99 30.62
CA ALA A 5 -6.69 -9.18 31.12
C ALA A 5 -7.54 -7.98 30.66
N THR A 6 -7.75 -7.87 29.35
CA THR A 6 -8.75 -6.96 28.76
C THR A 6 -9.60 -7.78 27.81
N SER A 7 -10.81 -8.10 28.27
CA SER A 7 -11.99 -8.55 27.51
C SER A 7 -11.74 -9.15 26.10
N ARG A 8 -12.04 -10.45 25.94
CA ARG A 8 -12.15 -11.15 24.64
C ARG A 8 -12.75 -10.30 23.48
N PRO A 9 -13.75 -9.40 23.66
CA PRO A 9 -14.23 -8.53 22.59
C PRO A 9 -13.23 -7.47 22.08
N ALA A 10 -12.35 -6.92 22.92
CA ALA A 10 -11.43 -5.85 22.50
C ALA A 10 -10.34 -6.36 21.55
N SER A 11 -9.83 -7.57 21.79
CA SER A 11 -8.87 -8.22 20.90
C SER A 11 -9.51 -8.69 19.59
N LEU A 12 -10.76 -9.18 19.65
CA LEU A 12 -11.56 -9.52 18.46
C LEU A 12 -11.83 -8.28 17.60
N ALA A 13 -12.20 -7.15 18.21
CA ALA A 13 -12.42 -5.89 17.50
C ALA A 13 -11.15 -5.38 16.82
N LEU A 14 -10.00 -5.43 17.52
CA LEU A 14 -8.71 -5.07 16.93
C LEU A 14 -8.34 -6.00 15.75
N ALA A 15 -8.51 -7.31 15.91
CA ALA A 15 -8.24 -8.28 14.84
C ALA A 15 -9.14 -8.06 13.62
N ALA A 16 -10.44 -7.79 13.82
CA ALA A 16 -11.38 -7.48 12.76
C ALA A 16 -11.01 -6.18 12.02
N LEU A 17 -10.63 -5.13 12.74
CA LEU A 17 -10.16 -3.87 12.16
C LEU A 17 -8.91 -4.08 11.30
N LEU A 18 -7.94 -4.86 11.79
CA LEU A 18 -6.72 -5.17 11.04
C LEU A 18 -7.01 -5.99 9.80
N ALA A 19 -7.90 -6.99 9.89
CA ALA A 19 -8.32 -7.78 8.74
C ALA A 19 -9.00 -6.89 7.68
N PHE A 20 -9.86 -5.97 8.11
CA PHE A 20 -10.50 -5.00 7.23
C PHE A 20 -9.49 -4.07 6.53
N LEU A 21 -8.54 -3.49 7.27
CA LEU A 21 -7.50 -2.63 6.71
C LEU A 21 -6.65 -3.37 5.66
N ASN A 22 -6.28 -4.62 5.92
CA ASN A 22 -5.51 -5.43 4.97
C ASN A 22 -6.32 -5.79 3.72
N LEU A 23 -7.59 -6.15 3.86
CA LEU A 23 -8.49 -6.38 2.72
C LEU A 23 -8.68 -5.09 1.89
N PHE A 24 -8.84 -3.96 2.54
CA PHE A 24 -8.98 -2.67 1.87
C PHE A 24 -7.71 -2.30 1.08
N ALA A 25 -6.52 -2.52 1.65
CA ALA A 25 -5.26 -2.34 0.94
C ALA A 25 -5.14 -3.26 -0.30
N PHE A 26 -5.59 -4.52 -0.20
CA PHE A 26 -5.62 -5.43 -1.35
C PHE A 26 -6.57 -4.93 -2.45
N LEU A 27 -7.74 -4.43 -2.10
CA LEU A 27 -8.69 -3.87 -3.06
C LEU A 27 -8.13 -2.62 -3.76
N LEU A 28 -7.45 -1.74 -3.03
CA LEU A 28 -6.76 -0.58 -3.60
C LEU A 28 -5.67 -1.01 -4.59
N ALA A 29 -4.88 -2.04 -4.25
CA ALA A 29 -3.86 -2.59 -5.14
C ALA A 29 -4.46 -3.20 -6.42
N VAL A 30 -5.57 -3.94 -6.31
CA VAL A 30 -6.31 -4.44 -7.48
C VAL A 30 -6.90 -3.29 -8.30
N GLY A 31 -7.39 -2.23 -7.65
CA GLY A 31 -7.88 -1.02 -8.31
C GLY A 31 -6.78 -0.29 -9.09
N ALA A 32 -5.56 -0.25 -8.56
CA ALA A 32 -4.39 0.33 -9.22
C ALA A 32 -4.06 -0.41 -10.52
N GLU A 33 -4.08 -1.75 -10.50
CA GLU A 33 -3.84 -2.57 -11.70
C GLU A 33 -4.97 -2.47 -12.72
N ARG A 34 -6.22 -2.38 -12.27
CA ARG A 34 -7.39 -2.26 -13.15
C ARG A 34 -7.47 -0.91 -13.86
N ARG A 35 -6.93 0.16 -13.27
CA ARG A 35 -6.88 1.51 -13.86
C ARG A 35 -5.50 1.86 -14.42
N ARG A 36 -4.88 0.91 -15.13
CA ARG A 36 -3.65 1.17 -15.86
C ARG A 36 -3.90 2.26 -16.91
N SER A 37 -3.11 3.33 -16.87
CA SER A 37 -3.27 4.46 -17.79
C SER A 37 -3.20 4.00 -19.24
N THR A 38 -4.22 4.34 -20.01
CA THR A 38 -4.26 4.16 -21.46
C THR A 38 -3.65 5.39 -22.11
N GLY A 39 -2.63 5.20 -22.93
CA GLY A 39 -2.05 6.28 -23.73
C GLY A 39 -2.77 6.35 -25.08
N ASN A 40 -3.31 7.51 -25.44
CA ASN A 40 -3.85 7.73 -26.77
C ASN A 40 -2.82 8.49 -27.62
N VAL A 41 -2.57 8.01 -28.83
CA VAL A 41 -1.59 8.61 -29.74
C VAL A 41 -2.28 9.74 -30.48
N VAL A 42 -1.92 10.98 -30.15
CA VAL A 42 -2.49 12.18 -30.77
C VAL A 42 -1.44 12.82 -31.67
N PRO A 43 -1.77 13.14 -32.94
CA PRO A 43 -0.88 13.88 -33.81
C PRO A 43 -0.75 15.33 -33.32
N ASP A 44 0.47 15.85 -33.29
CA ASP A 44 0.72 17.27 -33.02
C ASP A 44 0.33 18.12 -34.24
N GLU A 45 -0.19 19.32 -34.00
CA GLU A 45 -0.65 20.25 -35.03
C GLU A 45 0.53 20.99 -35.68
N TYR A 46 1.65 21.13 -34.95
CA TYR A 46 2.81 21.92 -35.37
C TYR A 46 4.04 21.10 -35.76
N ASP A 47 4.02 19.79 -35.59
CA ASP A 47 5.18 18.92 -35.82
C ASP A 47 4.78 17.56 -36.42
N LEU A 48 5.65 16.94 -37.23
CA LEU A 48 5.42 15.59 -37.80
C LEU A 48 5.60 14.46 -36.75
N ARG A 49 5.53 14.81 -35.47
CA ARG A 49 5.71 13.89 -34.34
C ARG A 49 4.35 13.64 -33.69
N SER A 50 4.05 12.37 -33.44
CA SER A 50 2.93 11.98 -32.58
C SER A 50 3.40 11.96 -31.13
N TYR A 51 2.57 12.47 -30.22
CA TYR A 51 2.80 12.39 -28.78
C TYR A 51 1.73 11.52 -28.11
N CYS A 52 2.11 10.85 -27.03
CA CYS A 52 1.18 10.04 -26.25
C CYS A 52 0.51 10.92 -25.19
N LEU A 53 -0.78 11.17 -25.34
CA LEU A 53 -1.61 11.77 -24.31
C LEU A 53 -1.95 10.68 -23.30
N TYR A 54 -1.45 10.83 -22.08
CA TYR A 54 -1.76 9.95 -20.96
C TYR A 54 -2.95 10.53 -20.19
N ASP A 55 -3.91 9.67 -19.88
CA ASP A 55 -4.94 9.97 -18.89
C ASP A 55 -4.32 10.16 -17.50
N THR A 56 -5.03 10.84 -16.60
CA THR A 56 -4.57 11.12 -15.24
C THR A 56 -4.10 9.85 -14.52
N ASP A 57 -2.94 9.93 -13.84
CA ASP A 57 -2.28 8.84 -13.11
C ASP A 57 -3.06 8.35 -11.86
N ALA A 58 -4.25 7.78 -12.08
CA ALA A 58 -5.11 7.27 -11.04
C ALA A 58 -4.50 6.04 -10.35
N SER A 59 -3.75 5.21 -11.08
CA SER A 59 -3.08 4.01 -10.56
C SER A 59 -2.07 4.34 -9.45
N THR A 60 -1.33 5.44 -9.59
CA THR A 60 -0.35 5.91 -8.61
C THR A 60 -1.03 6.29 -7.30
N VAL A 61 -2.17 6.99 -7.37
CA VAL A 61 -2.95 7.39 -6.19
C VAL A 61 -3.45 6.16 -5.42
N TYR A 62 -3.99 5.16 -6.11
CA TYR A 62 -4.44 3.91 -5.46
C TYR A 62 -3.28 3.12 -4.84
N GLY A 63 -2.13 3.06 -5.52
CA GLY A 63 -0.93 2.42 -4.99
C GLY A 63 -0.39 3.10 -3.73
N VAL A 64 -0.29 4.43 -3.74
CA VAL A 64 0.13 5.23 -2.59
C VAL A 64 -0.85 5.09 -1.43
N ALA A 65 -2.15 5.13 -1.72
CA ALA A 65 -3.19 4.91 -0.70
C ALA A 65 -3.05 3.52 -0.05
N ALA A 66 -2.84 2.46 -0.84
CA ALA A 66 -2.64 1.10 -0.32
C ALA A 66 -1.43 1.02 0.63
N PHE A 67 -0.31 1.68 0.28
CA PHE A 67 0.88 1.75 1.12
C PHE A 67 0.60 2.36 2.50
N PHE A 68 -0.08 3.51 2.54
CA PHE A 68 -0.39 4.17 3.81
C PHE A 68 -1.38 3.37 4.67
N VAL A 69 -2.34 2.68 4.06
CA VAL A 69 -3.29 1.79 4.80
C VAL A 69 -2.55 0.64 5.48
N LEU A 70 -1.58 0.03 4.81
CA LEU A 70 -0.75 -1.03 5.41
C LEU A 70 0.15 -0.50 6.53
N LEU A 71 0.73 0.69 6.33
CA LEU A 71 1.54 1.35 7.36
C LEU A 71 0.71 1.64 8.61
N LEU A 72 -0.53 2.10 8.45
CA LEU A 72 -1.47 2.30 9.54
C LEU A 72 -1.78 0.99 10.28
N ALA A 73 -2.05 -0.11 9.55
CA ALA A 73 -2.28 -1.41 10.17
C ALA A 73 -1.08 -1.88 11.00
N GLN A 74 0.14 -1.69 10.49
CA GLN A 74 1.37 -2.01 11.21
C GLN A 74 1.58 -1.11 12.44
N ALA A 75 1.27 0.19 12.34
CA ALA A 75 1.32 1.13 13.45
C ALA A 75 0.32 0.76 14.56
N LEU A 76 -0.89 0.33 14.22
CA LEU A 76 -1.92 -0.08 15.18
C LEU A 76 -1.50 -1.34 15.95
N VAL A 77 -0.96 -2.36 15.28
CA VAL A 77 -0.47 -3.58 15.94
C VAL A 77 0.70 -3.28 16.88
N THR A 78 1.65 -2.48 16.43
CA THR A 78 2.83 -2.11 17.25
C THR A 78 2.43 -1.27 18.46
N ALA A 79 1.48 -0.33 18.31
CA ALA A 79 0.95 0.44 19.42
C ALA A 79 0.19 -0.45 20.43
N ALA A 80 -0.68 -1.35 19.95
CA ALA A 80 -1.49 -2.23 20.80
C ALA A 80 -0.63 -3.26 21.56
N THR A 81 0.39 -3.81 20.91
CA THR A 81 1.27 -4.80 21.55
C THR A 81 2.33 -4.17 22.46
N ARG A 82 2.50 -2.83 22.45
CA ARG A 82 3.55 -2.08 23.16
C ARG A 82 4.99 -2.54 22.85
N CYS A 83 5.15 -3.53 21.99
CA CYS A 83 6.42 -3.98 21.45
C CYS A 83 6.75 -3.05 20.28
N LEU A 84 7.57 -2.04 20.54
CA LEU A 84 8.20 -1.29 19.45
C LEU A 84 8.96 -2.29 18.56
N CYS A 85 8.52 -2.47 17.32
CA CYS A 85 9.29 -3.14 16.27
C CYS A 85 10.49 -2.28 15.80
N LEU A 86 11.25 -1.67 16.72
CA LEU A 86 12.69 -1.46 16.51
C LEU A 86 13.50 -2.73 16.90
N GLY A 87 12.83 -3.85 17.19
CA GLY A 87 13.45 -5.17 17.33
C GLY A 87 13.72 -5.85 15.97
N PRO A 88 14.67 -6.81 15.91
CA PRO A 88 15.24 -7.41 14.68
C PRO A 88 14.25 -8.15 13.75
N ALA A 89 12.96 -8.22 14.10
CA ALA A 89 11.92 -8.79 13.25
C ALA A 89 11.52 -7.91 12.05
N LEU A 90 11.98 -6.65 12.00
CA LEU A 90 11.88 -5.80 10.80
C LEU A 90 12.82 -6.28 9.67
N SER A 91 13.75 -7.20 9.94
CA SER A 91 14.70 -7.72 8.94
C SER A 91 14.03 -8.57 7.84
N SER A 92 12.96 -9.32 8.12
CA SER A 92 12.40 -10.26 7.14
C SER A 92 11.12 -9.79 6.43
N ARG A 93 10.23 -9.03 7.08
CA ARG A 93 8.95 -8.59 6.48
C ARG A 93 8.98 -7.15 5.96
N GLY A 94 9.72 -6.26 6.62
CA GLY A 94 9.95 -4.88 6.17
C GLY A 94 10.78 -4.85 4.89
N CYS A 95 11.81 -5.69 4.79
CA CYS A 95 12.61 -5.85 3.57
C CYS A 95 11.77 -6.35 2.38
N ALA A 96 10.77 -7.20 2.58
CA ALA A 96 9.91 -7.67 1.48
C ALA A 96 9.01 -6.55 0.93
N VAL A 97 8.44 -5.72 1.81
CA VAL A 97 7.63 -4.55 1.41
C VAL A 97 8.53 -3.47 0.80
N ALA A 98 9.70 -3.20 1.39
CA ALA A 98 10.67 -2.27 0.84
C ALA A 98 11.21 -2.75 -0.51
N SER A 99 11.52 -4.03 -0.67
CA SER A 99 11.97 -4.60 -1.95
C SER A 99 10.85 -4.61 -2.99
N PHE A 100 9.59 -4.79 -2.57
CA PHE A 100 8.43 -4.66 -3.44
C PHE A 100 8.22 -3.22 -3.92
N VAL A 101 8.36 -2.23 -3.02
CA VAL A 101 8.28 -0.81 -3.38
C VAL A 101 9.47 -0.40 -4.25
N LEU A 102 10.67 -0.85 -3.91
CA LEU A 102 11.89 -0.58 -4.70
C LEU A 102 11.85 -1.26 -6.07
N SER A 103 11.29 -2.47 -6.19
CA SER A 103 11.14 -3.12 -7.50
C SER A 103 10.11 -2.40 -8.38
N TRP A 104 9.06 -1.82 -7.77
CA TRP A 104 8.12 -0.94 -8.46
C TRP A 104 8.80 0.34 -8.96
N TYR A 105 9.54 1.05 -8.10
CA TYR A 105 10.26 2.25 -8.49
C TYR A 105 11.39 1.98 -9.49
N ALA A 106 12.09 0.84 -9.37
CA ALA A 106 13.15 0.45 -10.30
C ALA A 106 12.62 0.05 -11.69
N ARG A 107 11.37 -0.42 -11.78
CA ARG A 107 10.71 -0.78 -13.05
C ARG A 107 9.94 0.38 -13.69
N ALA A 108 9.80 1.50 -13.00
CA ALA A 108 9.17 2.73 -13.49
C ALA A 108 10.16 3.66 -14.24
N ARG A 109 11.30 3.15 -14.70
CA ARG A 109 12.14 3.75 -15.75
C ARG A 109 12.00 2.92 -17.02
#